data_AF-A0A183TNZ6-F1
#
_entry.id   AF-A0A183TNZ6-F1
#
_cell.length_a   1.000
_cell.length_b   1.000
_cell.length_c   1.000
_cell.angle_alpha   90.00
_cell.angle_beta   90.00
_cell.angle_gamma   90.00
#
_symmetry.space_group_name_H-M   'P 1'
#
loop_
_entity.id
_entity.type
_entity.pdbx_description
1 polymer ?
#
loop_
_entity_poly.entity_id
_entity_poly.type
_entity_poly.pdbx_seq_one_letter_code
_entity_poly.pdbx_strand_id
1 'polypeptide(L)'
;IYQQIYHKIIFFHQSNPGAQRVCRRSTRRSSWSSISAAGDTASIVSSLNSPYPRMTINARERRRMHDLNAALDELRSALPYGHSPSVRKLSKIATLLLAKNYILMQANALGELKRLFVLLKERNLLPVILAATPTAFMRDGPKLTANFAQRRHGK
;
A
#
# COMPACT_ATOMS: atom_id res chain seq x y z
N ILE A 1 -15.89 3.67 21.29
CA ILE A 1 -14.71 2.77 21.06
C ILE A 1 -14.03 3.03 19.73
N TYR A 2 -14.75 3.04 18.59
CA TYR A 2 -14.18 3.34 17.28
C TYR A 2 -13.48 4.70 17.20
N GLN A 3 -14.14 5.78 17.62
CA GLN A 3 -13.53 7.11 17.73
C GLN A 3 -12.25 7.12 18.58
N GLN A 4 -12.19 6.32 19.66
CA GLN A 4 -11.01 6.21 20.52
C GLN A 4 -9.85 5.46 19.84
N ILE A 5 -10.14 4.45 19.03
CA ILE A 5 -9.13 3.72 18.25
C ILE A 5 -8.59 4.59 17.11
N TYR A 6 -9.48 5.31 16.40
CA TYR A 6 -9.08 6.27 15.37
C TYR A 6 -8.22 7.40 15.96
N HIS A 7 -8.63 7.99 17.09
CA HIS A 7 -7.84 9.02 17.76
C HIS A 7 -6.51 8.47 18.28
N LYS A 8 -6.44 7.24 18.83
CA LYS A 8 -5.17 6.62 19.25
C LYS A 8 -4.24 6.32 18.08
N ILE A 9 -4.74 5.85 16.94
CA ILE A 9 -3.91 5.53 15.77
C ILE A 9 -3.40 6.81 15.09
N ILE A 10 -4.26 7.84 14.94
CA ILE A 10 -3.85 9.15 14.43
C ILE A 10 -2.88 9.83 15.39
N PHE A 11 -3.18 9.87 16.69
CA PHE A 11 -2.31 10.52 17.68
C PHE A 11 -0.98 9.78 17.88
N PHE A 12 -0.95 8.44 17.87
CA PHE A 12 0.31 7.68 17.96
C PHE A 12 1.21 7.89 16.73
N HIS A 13 0.64 8.15 15.56
CA HIS A 13 1.42 8.52 14.38
C HIS A 13 1.93 9.97 14.46
N GLN A 14 1.13 10.88 15.01
CA GLN A 14 1.51 12.29 15.21
C GLN A 14 2.56 12.49 16.32
N SER A 15 2.45 11.74 17.43
CA SER A 15 3.35 11.80 18.60
C SER A 15 4.65 11.02 18.44
N ASN A 16 4.84 10.35 17.30
CA ASN A 16 6.09 9.71 16.96
C ASN A 16 6.70 10.49 15.79
N PRO A 17 7.34 11.65 16.06
CA PRO A 17 8.20 12.29 15.08
C PRO A 17 9.35 11.31 14.88
N GLY A 18 9.13 10.36 13.97
CA GLY A 18 9.97 9.18 13.83
C GLY A 18 11.38 9.70 13.77
N ALA A 19 12.16 9.39 14.82
CA ALA A 19 13.51 9.89 15.01
C ALA A 19 14.14 9.83 13.64
N GLN A 20 14.41 11.00 13.07
CA GLN A 20 14.98 11.09 11.74
C GLN A 20 16.24 10.26 11.84
N ARG A 21 16.17 9.03 11.33
CA ARG A 21 17.33 8.21 11.15
C ARG A 21 18.03 8.96 10.04
N VAL A 22 18.86 9.92 10.45
CA VAL A 22 19.95 10.41 9.66
C VAL A 22 20.69 9.12 9.36
N CYS A 23 20.38 8.53 8.22
CA CYS A 23 21.33 7.72 7.50
C CYS A 23 22.46 8.70 7.22
N ARG A 24 23.33 8.90 8.21
CA ARG A 24 24.70 9.33 7.95
C ARG A 24 25.15 8.27 6.99
N ARG A 25 25.09 8.60 5.70
CA ARG A 25 25.63 7.80 4.63
C ARG A 25 27.11 7.80 4.90
N SER A 26 27.54 6.88 5.76
CA SER A 26 28.93 6.54 5.89
C SER A 26 29.30 6.04 4.51
N THR A 27 29.89 6.93 3.72
CA THR A 27 30.78 6.58 2.64
C THR A 27 31.99 5.85 3.24
N ARG A 28 31.77 4.71 3.91
CA ARG A 28 32.76 3.65 3.93
C ARG A 28 32.71 3.04 2.54
N ARG A 29 33.42 3.70 1.63
CA ARG A 29 33.95 3.07 0.43
C ARG A 29 34.78 1.91 0.94
N SER A 30 34.23 0.70 0.94
CA SER A 30 35.00 -0.52 1.15
C SER A 30 36.00 -0.57 0.02
N SER A 31 37.24 -0.15 0.32
CA SER A 31 38.37 -0.38 -0.55
C SER A 31 38.55 -1.90 -0.58
N TRP A 32 38.06 -2.54 -1.64
CA TRP A 32 38.40 -3.92 -1.92
C TRP A 32 39.82 -3.91 -2.44
N SER A 33 40.77 -4.19 -1.55
CA SER A 33 42.14 -4.52 -1.93
C SER A 33 42.08 -5.75 -2.82
N SER A 34 42.35 -5.58 -4.11
CA SER A 34 42.52 -6.69 -5.04
C SER A 34 43.79 -7.43 -4.64
N ILE A 35 43.66 -8.67 -4.16
CA ILE A 35 44.81 -9.55 -3.99
C ILE A 35 45.19 -10.04 -5.39
N SER A 36 46.29 -9.53 -5.90
CA SER A 36 46.94 -10.07 -7.10
C SER A 36 47.46 -11.47 -6.77
N ALA A 37 46.80 -12.50 -7.29
CA ALA A 37 47.34 -13.86 -7.32
C ALA A 37 47.52 -14.24 -8.79
N ALA A 38 48.78 -14.27 -9.21
CA ALA A 38 49.20 -14.88 -10.46
C ALA A 38 48.86 -16.37 -10.46
N GLY A 39 48.33 -16.88 -11.57
CA GLY A 39 48.11 -18.32 -11.79
C GLY A 39 46.83 -18.62 -12.57
N ASP A 40 46.97 -18.94 -13.85
CA ASP A 40 45.92 -19.18 -14.84
C ASP A 40 44.98 -20.38 -14.57
N THR A 41 45.04 -20.99 -13.39
CA THR A 41 44.12 -22.06 -12.93
C THR A 41 42.95 -21.54 -12.09
N ALA A 42 42.92 -20.24 -11.74
CA ALA A 42 41.85 -19.63 -10.95
C ALA A 42 40.56 -19.35 -11.74
N SER A 43 40.59 -19.32 -13.08
CA SER A 43 39.44 -18.96 -13.91
C SER A 43 38.29 -19.98 -13.83
N ILE A 44 38.61 -21.27 -13.68
CA ILE A 44 37.62 -22.35 -13.58
C ILE A 44 36.94 -22.34 -12.20
N VAL A 45 37.68 -22.09 -11.13
CA VAL A 45 37.15 -22.06 -9.74
C VAL A 45 36.40 -20.75 -9.43
N SER A 46 36.74 -19.65 -10.12
CA SER A 46 36.06 -18.35 -10.01
C SER A 46 34.65 -18.35 -10.61
N SER A 47 34.37 -19.23 -11.57
CA SER A 47 33.08 -19.31 -12.26
C SER A 47 31.97 -19.89 -11.36
N LEU A 48 32.32 -20.73 -10.38
CA LEU A 48 31.38 -21.25 -9.37
C LEU A 48 31.17 -20.30 -8.16
N ASN A 49 32.10 -19.38 -7.92
CA ASN A 49 31.97 -18.28 -6.95
C ASN A 49 31.57 -16.96 -7.62
N SER A 50 30.98 -17.04 -8.82
CA SER A 50 30.53 -15.90 -9.60
C SER A 50 29.53 -15.06 -8.79
N PRO A 51 29.76 -13.76 -8.59
CA PRO A 51 28.79 -12.86 -7.95
C PRO A 51 27.50 -12.71 -8.80
N TYR A 52 27.53 -13.10 -10.07
CA TYR A 52 26.41 -12.96 -11.01
C TYR A 52 25.11 -13.61 -10.51
N PRO A 53 25.07 -14.88 -10.08
CA PRO A 53 23.87 -15.46 -9.46
C PRO A 53 23.40 -14.70 -8.23
N ARG A 54 24.30 -14.21 -7.36
CA ARG A 54 23.92 -13.40 -6.19
C ARG A 54 23.29 -12.06 -6.61
N MET A 55 23.86 -11.39 -7.61
CA MET A 55 23.36 -10.12 -8.11
C MET A 55 22.01 -10.25 -8.83
N THR A 56 21.81 -11.32 -9.61
CA THR A 56 20.52 -11.58 -10.29
C THR A 56 19.42 -11.91 -9.29
N ILE A 57 19.73 -12.70 -8.26
CA ILE A 57 18.80 -13.00 -7.15
C ILE A 57 18.43 -11.71 -6.40
N ASN A 58 19.43 -10.88 -6.04
CA ASN A 58 19.18 -9.62 -5.35
C ASN A 58 18.34 -8.64 -6.19
N ALA A 59 18.61 -8.58 -7.50
CA ALA A 59 17.82 -7.76 -8.42
C ALA A 59 16.36 -8.25 -8.47
N ARG A 60 16.15 -9.56 -8.52
CA ARG A 60 14.81 -10.16 -8.49
C ARG A 60 14.08 -9.86 -7.17
N GLU A 61 14.75 -9.98 -6.02
CA GLU A 61 14.11 -9.69 -4.74
C GLU A 61 13.74 -8.22 -4.58
N ARG A 62 14.55 -7.30 -5.13
CA ARG A 62 14.17 -5.88 -5.18
C ARG A 62 12.88 -5.68 -5.98
N ARG A 63 12.75 -6.31 -7.15
CA ARG A 63 11.51 -6.24 -7.95
C ARG A 63 10.32 -6.77 -7.16
N ARG A 64 10.45 -7.96 -6.56
CA ARG A 64 9.41 -8.54 -5.69
C ARG A 64 9.00 -7.59 -4.56
N MET A 65 9.97 -6.92 -3.93
CA MET A 65 9.71 -5.96 -2.86
C MET A 65 9.04 -4.67 -3.39
N HIS A 66 9.36 -4.23 -4.61
CA HIS A 66 8.68 -3.12 -5.27
C HIS A 66 7.21 -3.45 -5.56
N ASP A 67 6.93 -4.64 -6.10
CA ASP A 67 5.56 -5.09 -6.39
C ASP A 67 4.72 -5.17 -5.10
N LEU A 68 5.29 -5.75 -4.04
CA LEU A 68 4.65 -5.80 -2.73
C LEU A 68 4.35 -4.39 -2.17
N ASN A 69 5.29 -3.46 -2.30
CA ASN A 69 5.11 -2.10 -1.82
C ASN A 69 4.07 -1.33 -2.66
N ALA A 70 4.00 -1.60 -3.96
CA ALA A 70 2.98 -1.03 -4.85
C ALA A 70 1.57 -1.48 -4.43
N ALA A 71 1.37 -2.78 -4.20
CA ALA A 71 0.10 -3.31 -3.69
C ALA A 71 -0.28 -2.74 -2.31
N LEU A 72 0.72 -2.50 -1.44
CA LEU A 72 0.46 -1.87 -0.14
C LEU A 72 0.06 -0.38 -0.27
N ASP A 73 0.63 0.35 -1.24
CA ASP A 73 0.23 1.72 -1.54
C ASP A 73 -1.17 1.78 -2.16
N GLU A 74 -1.53 0.82 -3.01
CA GLU A 74 -2.90 0.65 -3.50
C GLU A 74 -3.89 0.42 -2.35
N LEU A 75 -3.55 -0.47 -1.40
CA LEU A 75 -4.34 -0.66 -0.19
C LEU A 75 -4.54 0.65 0.57
N ARG A 76 -3.51 1.49 0.73
CA ARG A 76 -3.65 2.80 1.40
C ARG A 76 -4.66 3.71 0.71
N SER A 77 -4.77 3.65 -0.61
CA SER A 77 -5.75 4.44 -1.35
C SER A 77 -7.20 4.02 -1.05
N ALA A 78 -7.42 2.73 -0.74
CA ALA A 78 -8.74 2.19 -0.42
C ALA A 78 -9.18 2.41 1.04
N LEU A 79 -8.27 2.84 1.94
CA LEU A 79 -8.58 3.03 3.35
C LEU A 79 -9.17 4.41 3.64
N PRO A 80 -10.11 4.52 4.60
CA PRO A 80 -10.66 5.79 5.04
C PRO A 80 -9.64 6.52 5.94
N TYR A 81 -8.64 7.12 5.32
CA TYR A 81 -7.63 7.98 5.93
C TYR A 81 -7.27 9.08 4.93
N GLY A 82 -7.00 10.29 5.41
CA GLY A 82 -6.88 11.46 4.54
C GLY A 82 -5.80 11.30 3.46
N HIS A 83 -6.22 11.27 2.19
CA HIS A 83 -5.34 11.30 1.01
C HIS A 83 -4.76 12.69 0.72
N SER A 84 -4.72 13.56 1.73
CA SER A 84 -4.21 14.91 1.56
C SER A 84 -2.69 14.85 1.35
N PRO A 85 -2.13 15.64 0.41
CA PRO A 85 -0.70 15.67 0.14
C PRO A 85 0.14 16.13 1.35
N SER A 86 -0.49 16.75 2.35
CA SER A 86 0.15 17.13 3.63
C SER A 86 0.22 15.96 4.63
N VAL A 87 -0.58 14.91 4.44
CA VAL A 87 -0.70 13.80 5.38
C VAL A 87 0.36 12.73 5.07
N ARG A 88 1.14 12.38 6.09
CA ARG A 88 2.26 11.44 5.97
C ARG A 88 1.77 10.00 5.79
N LYS A 89 2.46 9.21 4.95
CA LYS A 89 2.18 7.78 4.73
C LYS A 89 2.17 7.00 6.06
N LEU A 90 1.14 6.15 6.23
CA LEU A 90 1.06 5.20 7.33
C LEU A 90 2.16 4.12 7.23
N SER A 91 2.65 3.65 8.39
CA SER A 91 3.60 2.52 8.43
C SER A 91 2.95 1.22 7.90
N LYS A 92 3.77 0.21 7.55
CA LYS A 92 3.25 -1.07 7.04
C LYS A 92 2.29 -1.72 8.02
N ILE A 93 2.66 -1.78 9.30
CA ILE A 93 1.83 -2.37 10.36
C ILE A 93 0.54 -1.58 10.60
N ALA A 94 0.62 -0.24 10.63
CA ALA A 94 -0.56 0.61 10.81
C ALA A 94 -1.56 0.44 9.66
N THR A 95 -1.06 0.33 8.43
CA THR A 95 -1.88 0.11 7.23
C THR A 95 -2.65 -1.21 7.34
N LEU A 96 -1.98 -2.30 7.72
CA LEU A 96 -2.62 -3.62 7.86
C LEU A 96 -3.64 -3.67 9.00
N LEU A 97 -3.34 -3.03 10.14
CA LEU A 97 -4.29 -2.95 11.26
C LEU A 97 -5.53 -2.14 10.89
N LEU A 98 -5.36 -1.00 10.22
CA LEU A 98 -6.46 -0.18 9.76
C LEU A 98 -7.32 -0.93 8.74
N ALA A 99 -6.70 -1.64 7.79
CA ALA A 99 -7.40 -2.45 6.81
C ALA A 99 -8.23 -3.56 7.46
N LYS A 100 -7.66 -4.32 8.40
CA LYS A 100 -8.39 -5.34 9.16
C LYS A 100 -9.63 -4.75 9.85
N ASN A 101 -9.44 -3.65 10.57
CA ASN A 101 -10.52 -3.02 11.32
C ASN A 101 -11.59 -2.47 10.37
N TYR A 102 -11.20 -1.93 9.22
CA TYR A 102 -12.13 -1.41 8.24
C TYR A 102 -13.02 -2.51 7.65
N ILE A 103 -12.45 -3.66 7.30
CA ILE A 103 -13.22 -4.84 6.83
C ILE A 103 -14.25 -5.27 7.88
N LEU A 104 -13.84 -5.39 9.15
CA LEU A 104 -14.74 -5.77 10.24
C LEU A 104 -15.89 -4.77 10.40
N MET A 105 -15.59 -3.48 10.31
CA MET A 105 -16.57 -2.41 10.41
C MET A 105 -17.60 -2.48 9.28
N GLN A 106 -17.14 -2.67 8.04
CA GLN A 106 -18.03 -2.83 6.89
C GLN A 106 -18.91 -4.07 7.01
N ALA A 107 -18.34 -5.20 7.44
CA ALA A 107 -19.10 -6.44 7.64
C ALA A 107 -20.22 -6.26 8.68
N ASN A 108 -19.91 -5.61 9.80
CA ASN A 108 -20.91 -5.30 10.84
C ASN A 108 -22.01 -4.37 10.31
N ALA A 109 -21.63 -3.29 9.63
CA ALA A 109 -22.58 -2.35 9.04
C ALA A 109 -23.52 -3.02 8.03
N LEU A 110 -22.99 -3.91 7.17
CA LEU A 110 -23.81 -4.69 6.24
C LEU A 110 -24.76 -5.65 6.97
N GLY A 111 -24.32 -6.25 8.08
CA GLY A 111 -25.17 -7.09 8.92
C GLY A 111 -26.33 -6.33 9.56
N GLU A 112 -26.05 -5.14 10.12
CA GLU A 112 -27.06 -4.25 10.68
C GLU A 112 -28.06 -3.79 9.62
N LEU A 113 -27.59 -3.36 8.45
CA LEU A 113 -28.45 -2.96 7.34
C LEU A 113 -29.37 -4.09 6.87
N LYS A 114 -28.86 -5.33 6.77
CA LYS A 114 -29.68 -6.50 6.43
C LYS A 114 -30.75 -6.76 7.49
N ARG A 115 -30.40 -6.65 8.77
CA ARG A 115 -31.37 -6.79 9.88
C ARG A 115 -32.46 -5.72 9.80
N LEU A 116 -32.07 -4.46 9.62
CA LEU A 116 -33.03 -3.35 9.50
C LEU A 116 -33.93 -3.53 8.27
N PHE A 117 -33.38 -3.98 7.14
CA PHE A 117 -34.14 -4.25 5.93
C PHE A 117 -35.24 -5.30 6.16
N VAL A 118 -34.92 -6.39 6.88
CA VAL A 118 -35.91 -7.42 7.24
C VAL A 118 -37.02 -6.81 8.10
N LEU A 119 -36.67 -6.05 9.15
CA LEU A 119 -37.66 -5.41 10.03
C LEU A 119 -38.55 -4.41 9.27
N LEU A 120 -37.98 -3.64 8.34
CA LEU A 120 -38.74 -2.68 7.52
C LEU A 120 -39.65 -3.39 6.53
N LYS A 121 -39.22 -4.53 5.98
CA LYS A 121 -40.03 -5.38 5.11
C LYS A 121 -41.22 -5.96 5.87
N GLU A 122 -40.99 -6.50 7.07
CA GLU A 122 -42.04 -7.04 7.95
C GLU A 122 -43.07 -5.97 8.33
N ARG A 123 -42.63 -4.73 8.49
CA ARG A 123 -43.51 -3.59 8.80
C ARG A 123 -44.15 -2.92 7.56
N ASN A 124 -43.90 -3.43 6.35
CA ASN A 124 -44.32 -2.85 5.08
C ASN A 124 -43.94 -1.36 4.90
N LEU A 125 -42.85 -0.91 5.53
CA LEU A 125 -42.42 0.50 5.53
C LEU A 125 -41.41 0.82 4.42
N LEU A 126 -40.95 -0.19 3.67
CA LEU A 126 -39.99 0.01 2.56
C LEU A 126 -40.46 1.01 1.49
N PRO A 127 -41.74 1.01 1.03
CA PRO A 127 -42.21 1.97 0.02
C PRO A 127 -42.19 3.41 0.51
N VAL A 128 -42.49 3.62 1.80
CA VAL A 128 -42.54 4.95 2.42
C VAL A 128 -41.15 5.54 2.57
N ILE A 129 -40.18 4.74 3.00
CA ILE A 129 -38.79 5.19 3.17
C ILE A 129 -38.14 5.49 1.81
N LEU A 130 -38.41 4.66 0.80
CA LEU A 130 -37.87 4.86 -0.55
C LEU A 130 -38.47 6.09 -1.25
N ALA A 131 -39.73 6.43 -0.98
CA ALA A 131 -40.35 7.66 -1.46
C ALA A 131 -39.80 8.93 -0.77
N ALA A 132 -39.24 8.79 0.43
CA ALA A 132 -38.70 9.90 1.21
C ALA A 132 -37.21 10.20 0.95
N THR A 133 -36.48 9.34 0.20
CA THR A 133 -35.08 9.63 -0.15
C THR A 133 -35.01 10.71 -1.24
N PRO A 134 -34.40 11.88 -1.00
CA PRO A 134 -34.15 12.84 -2.06
C PRO A 134 -33.21 12.20 -3.08
N THR A 135 -33.70 11.99 -4.30
CA THR A 135 -32.92 11.59 -5.48
C THR A 135 -31.87 12.65 -5.78
N ALA A 136 -30.74 12.60 -5.09
CA ALA A 136 -29.65 13.55 -5.30
C ALA A 136 -28.31 12.91 -4.99
N PHE A 137 -27.94 11.80 -5.64
CA PHE A 137 -26.55 11.36 -5.63
C PHE A 137 -26.21 10.57 -6.91
N MET A 138 -25.13 10.99 -7.58
CA MET A 138 -24.40 10.32 -8.69
C MET A 138 -24.88 10.62 -10.12
N ARG A 139 -24.40 11.73 -10.71
CA ARG A 139 -24.34 11.88 -12.18
C ARG A 139 -22.95 12.15 -12.78
N ASP A 140 -21.89 12.32 -11.98
CA ASP A 140 -20.55 12.54 -12.54
C ASP A 140 -19.57 11.44 -12.08
N GLY A 141 -19.48 10.38 -12.88
CA GLY A 141 -18.37 9.44 -12.82
C GLY A 141 -17.13 10.05 -13.50
N PRO A 142 -15.90 9.79 -13.00
CA PRO A 142 -14.69 10.30 -13.62
C PRO A 142 -14.50 9.71 -15.02
N LYS A 143 -14.39 10.57 -16.03
CA LYS A 143 -14.02 10.20 -17.40
C LYS A 143 -12.60 9.63 -17.37
N LEU A 144 -12.46 8.31 -17.51
CA LEU A 144 -11.19 7.66 -17.77
C LEU A 144 -10.65 8.19 -19.11
N THR A 145 -9.64 9.04 -19.08
CA THR A 145 -8.90 9.45 -20.29
C THR A 145 -8.00 8.29 -20.69
N ALA A 146 -8.52 7.42 -21.56
CA ALA A 146 -7.77 6.34 -22.17
C ALA A 146 -6.74 6.89 -23.17
N ASN A 147 -5.57 7.29 -22.69
CA ASN A 147 -4.40 7.54 -23.55
C ASN A 147 -3.49 6.31 -23.52
N PHE A 148 -3.94 5.21 -24.14
CA PHE A 148 -3.16 3.97 -24.26
C PHE A 148 -2.59 3.72 -25.67
N ALA A 149 -2.80 4.63 -26.63
CA ALA A 149 -2.28 4.47 -27.98
C ALA A 149 -1.66 5.77 -28.47
N GLN A 150 -0.37 5.99 -28.16
CA GLN A 150 0.54 6.82 -28.96
C GLN A 150 2.00 6.72 -28.46
N ARG A 151 2.59 5.52 -28.48
CA ARG A 151 4.07 5.37 -28.44
C ARG A 151 4.54 4.19 -29.29
N ARG A 152 4.19 4.21 -30.57
CA ARG A 152 4.96 3.54 -31.62
C ARG A 152 5.04 4.45 -32.84
N HIS A 153 6.07 5.27 -32.89
CA HIS A 153 6.91 5.59 -34.07
C HIS A 153 7.72 6.88 -33.85
N GLY A 154 9.04 6.78 -34.08
CA GLY A 154 9.87 7.82 -34.69
C GLY A 154 10.49 8.86 -33.75
N LYS A 155 11.71 8.61 -33.28
CA LYS A 155 12.97 9.04 -33.90
C LYS A 155 14.13 8.30 -33.22
#